data_AF-B4CWM1-F1
#
_entry.id   AF-B4CWM1-F1
#
_cell.length_a   1.000
_cell.length_b   1.000
_cell.length_c   1.000
_cell.angle_alpha   90.00
_cell.angle_beta   90.00
_cell.angle_gamma   90.00
#
_symmetry.space_group_name_H-M   'P 1'
#
loop_
_entity.id
_entity.type
_entity.pdbx_description
1 polymer ?
#
loop_
_entity_poly.entity_id
_entity_poly.type
_entity_poly.pdbx_seq_one_letter_code
_entity_poly.pdbx_strand_id
1 'polypeptide(L)'
;MNISRRRFLEVTGLALAGHATQARAAEGPLIELIEKVVLSAPEVKGGAWFHPRACMVGKRAFMTLQAITGSDYFGPLHWTTSDDLGKTWSEFLPVPPLGWEPEGEGAKRSVM
;
A
#
# COMPACT_ATOMS: atom_id res chain seq x y z
N MET A 1 -28.51 -43.32 32.27
CA MET A 1 -29.02 -43.48 30.90
C MET A 1 -27.96 -44.24 30.11
N ASN A 2 -28.15 -45.54 29.84
CA ASN A 2 -27.13 -46.36 29.18
C ASN A 2 -27.26 -46.26 27.66
N ILE A 3 -26.28 -45.65 27.01
CA ILE A 3 -26.14 -45.67 25.55
C ILE A 3 -25.60 -47.04 25.14
N SER A 4 -26.31 -47.73 24.24
CA SER A 4 -25.86 -49.02 23.72
C SER A 4 -24.74 -48.82 22.68
N ARG A 5 -23.83 -49.79 22.55
CA ARG A 5 -22.73 -49.76 21.55
C ARG A 5 -23.23 -49.53 20.12
N ARG A 6 -24.41 -50.06 19.76
CA ARG A 6 -25.05 -49.84 18.46
C ARG A 6 -25.41 -48.38 18.23
N ARG A 7 -26.01 -47.74 19.24
CA ARG A 7 -26.40 -46.33 19.19
C ARG A 7 -25.20 -45.39 19.19
N PHE A 8 -24.11 -45.78 19.85
CA PHE A 8 -22.84 -45.05 19.78
C PHE A 8 -22.26 -45.05 18.36
N LEU A 9 -22.25 -46.21 17.68
CA LEU A 9 -21.74 -46.36 16.32
C LEU A 9 -22.59 -45.63 15.26
N GLU A 10 -23.92 -45.65 15.40
CA GLU A 10 -24.83 -44.93 14.49
C GLU A 10 -24.65 -43.40 14.61
N VAL A 11 -24.48 -42.88 15.82
CA VAL A 11 -24.28 -41.44 16.07
C VAL A 11 -22.89 -40.97 15.63
N THR A 12 -21.84 -41.79 15.81
CA THR A 12 -20.49 -41.44 15.33
C THR A 12 -20.34 -41.54 13.82
N GLY A 13 -21.01 -42.50 13.17
CA GLY A 13 -20.98 -42.67 11.71
C GLY A 13 -21.56 -41.47 10.96
N LEU A 14 -22.70 -40.92 11.40
CA LEU A 14 -23.27 -39.70 10.80
C LEU A 14 -22.44 -38.44 11.10
N ALA A 15 -21.84 -38.34 12.28
CA ALA A 15 -21.01 -37.19 12.65
C ALA A 15 -19.72 -37.10 11.82
N LEU A 16 -19.15 -38.23 11.40
CA LEU A 16 -17.95 -38.27 10.55
C LEU A 16 -18.23 -38.02 9.06
N ALA A 17 -19.42 -38.38 8.57
CA ALA A 17 -19.81 -38.13 7.18
C ALA A 17 -20.06 -36.64 6.89
N GLY A 18 -20.56 -35.87 7.87
CA GLY A 18 -20.83 -34.43 7.71
C GLY A 18 -19.59 -33.54 7.61
N HIS A 19 -18.42 -34.01 8.06
CA HIS A 19 -17.16 -33.26 7.98
C HIS A 19 -16.45 -33.43 6.62
N ALA A 20 -16.80 -34.46 5.84
CA ALA A 20 -16.16 -34.74 4.55
C ALA A 20 -16.68 -33.83 3.41
N THR A 21 -17.74 -33.06 3.66
CA THR A 21 -18.30 -32.09 2.70
C THR A 21 -18.17 -30.67 3.24
N GLN A 22 -16.94 -30.24 3.57
CA GLN A 22 -16.67 -28.81 3.49
C GLN A 22 -16.58 -28.45 2.00
N ALA A 23 -17.65 -27.85 1.48
CA ALA A 23 -17.55 -27.15 0.22
C ALA A 23 -16.44 -26.11 0.37
N ARG A 24 -15.31 -26.32 -0.32
CA ARG A 24 -14.35 -25.24 -0.52
C ARG A 24 -15.12 -24.14 -1.23
N ALA A 25 -15.38 -23.03 -0.54
CA ALA A 25 -15.83 -21.83 -1.22
C ALA A 25 -14.81 -21.59 -2.34
N ALA A 26 -15.27 -21.52 -3.59
CA ALA A 26 -14.42 -21.13 -4.68
C ALA A 26 -13.86 -19.76 -4.30
N GLU A 27 -12.56 -19.69 -4.01
CA GLU A 27 -11.91 -18.42 -3.78
C GLU A 27 -12.05 -17.63 -5.08
N GLY A 28 -12.87 -16.58 -5.03
CA GLY A 28 -12.99 -15.65 -6.14
C GLY A 28 -11.62 -15.06 -6.49
N PRO A 29 -11.49 -14.43 -7.66
CA PRO A 29 -10.23 -13.81 -8.05
C PRO A 29 -9.75 -12.84 -6.97
N LEU A 30 -8.50 -13.00 -6.52
CA LEU A 30 -7.87 -12.13 -5.51
C LEU A 30 -7.73 -10.67 -5.98
N ILE A 31 -7.80 -10.46 -7.29
CA ILE A 31 -7.74 -9.15 -7.93
C ILE A 31 -9.04 -8.97 -8.70
N GLU A 32 -9.84 -8.00 -8.26
CA GLU A 32 -11.10 -7.65 -8.91
C GLU A 32 -10.87 -6.81 -10.17
N LEU A 33 -9.91 -5.87 -10.13
CA LEU A 33 -9.61 -4.93 -11.21
C LEU A 33 -8.16 -4.41 -11.14
N ILE A 34 -7.56 -4.13 -12.30
CA ILE A 34 -6.33 -3.35 -12.43
C ILE A 34 -6.62 -2.18 -13.37
N GLU A 35 -6.38 -0.97 -12.88
CA GLU A 35 -6.53 0.26 -13.67
C GLU A 35 -5.21 1.05 -13.74
N LYS A 36 -5.01 1.76 -14.84
CA LYS A 36 -3.91 2.71 -15.00
C LYS A 36 -4.45 4.12 -14.83
N VAL A 37 -3.97 4.80 -13.79
CA VAL A 37 -4.30 6.21 -13.51
C VAL A 37 -3.04 7.04 -13.66
N VAL A 38 -3.19 8.26 -14.20
CA VAL A 38 -2.12 9.26 -14.22
C VAL A 38 -2.42 10.28 -13.14
N LEU A 39 -1.53 10.41 -12.17
CA LEU A 39 -1.67 11.39 -11.09
C LEU A 39 -1.08 12.72 -11.54
N SER A 40 -1.80 13.81 -11.26
CA SER A 40 -1.31 15.16 -11.50
C SER A 40 -0.42 15.61 -10.34
N ALA A 41 0.77 16.10 -10.67
CA ALA A 41 1.71 16.68 -9.74
C ALA A 41 2.12 18.08 -10.24
N PRO A 42 2.56 19.00 -9.35
CA PRO A 42 3.00 20.33 -9.75
C PRO A 42 4.10 20.30 -10.81
N GLU A 43 4.19 21.33 -11.65
CA GLU A 43 5.25 21.38 -12.66
C GLU A 43 6.64 21.49 -12.01
N VAL A 44 7.61 20.71 -12.53
CA VAL A 44 9.03 20.86 -12.19
C VAL A 44 9.71 21.61 -13.32
N LYS A 45 10.01 22.89 -13.11
CA LYS A 45 10.64 23.74 -14.14
C LYS A 45 12.01 23.18 -14.53
N GLY A 46 12.17 22.83 -15.81
CA GLY A 46 13.44 22.28 -16.33
C GLY A 46 13.78 20.89 -15.78
N GLY A 47 12.77 20.15 -15.32
CA GLY A 47 12.93 18.83 -14.73
C GLY A 47 11.70 17.95 -14.89
N ALA A 48 11.68 16.87 -14.13
CA ALA A 48 10.59 15.91 -14.10
C ALA A 48 10.38 15.38 -12.68
N TRP A 49 9.30 14.62 -12.51
CA TRP A 49 9.11 13.81 -11.31
C TRP A 49 9.71 12.42 -11.49
N PHE A 50 10.31 11.93 -10.42
CA PHE A 50 11.00 10.66 -10.38
C PHE A 50 10.78 9.94 -9.04
N HIS A 51 11.11 8.65 -9.01
CA HIS A 51 11.05 7.81 -7.80
C HIS A 51 9.71 7.86 -7.02
N PRO A 52 8.54 7.57 -7.64
CA PRO A 52 7.34 7.34 -6.86
C PRO A 52 7.54 6.15 -5.91
N ARG A 53 7.31 6.36 -4.62
CA ARG A 53 7.37 5.31 -3.59
C ARG A 53 6.09 5.36 -2.76
N ALA A 54 5.23 4.37 -2.93
CA ALA A 54 3.96 4.27 -2.20
C ALA A 54 4.01 3.16 -1.14
N CYS A 55 3.34 3.38 -0.01
CA CYS A 55 3.14 2.40 1.03
C CYS A 55 1.80 2.62 1.76
N MET A 56 1.41 1.65 2.59
CA MET A 56 0.28 1.78 3.49
C MET A 56 0.75 2.20 4.88
N VAL A 57 0.12 3.23 5.44
CA VAL A 57 0.28 3.67 6.83
C VAL A 57 -1.06 3.46 7.53
N GLY A 58 -1.19 2.33 8.24
CA GLY A 58 -2.49 1.88 8.75
C GLY A 58 -3.46 1.62 7.60
N LYS A 59 -4.56 2.38 7.55
CA LYS A 59 -5.57 2.29 6.47
C LYS A 59 -5.40 3.33 5.35
N ARG A 60 -4.41 4.22 5.48
CA ARG A 60 -4.16 5.31 4.54
C ARG A 60 -3.02 4.93 3.60
N ALA A 61 -3.19 5.16 2.31
CA ALA A 61 -2.09 5.08 1.37
C ALA A 61 -1.29 6.39 1.42
N PHE A 62 0.03 6.27 1.38
CA PHE A 62 0.98 7.37 1.42
C PHE A 62 1.98 7.19 0.27
N MET A 63 2.35 8.27 -0.40
CA MET A 63 3.33 8.21 -1.48
C MET A 63 4.27 9.42 -1.44
N THR A 64 5.56 9.17 -1.67
CA THR A 64 6.55 10.21 -1.94
C THR A 64 6.92 10.27 -3.41
N LEU A 65 7.31 11.47 -3.86
CA LEU A 65 7.80 11.75 -5.21
C LEU A 65 8.99 12.70 -5.13
N GLN A 66 9.97 12.54 -6.01
CA GLN A 66 11.19 13.34 -5.99
C GLN A 66 11.34 14.12 -7.29
N ALA A 67 11.61 15.42 -7.22
CA ALA A 67 11.95 16.18 -8.40
C ALA A 67 13.36 15.78 -8.88
N ILE A 68 13.55 15.64 -10.18
CA ILE A 68 14.86 15.51 -10.81
C ILE A 68 15.04 16.64 -11.82
N THR A 69 16.20 17.28 -11.78
CA THR A 69 16.60 18.33 -12.73
C THR A 69 17.99 18.02 -13.28
N GLY A 70 18.32 18.58 -14.45
CA GLY A 70 19.67 18.61 -15.00
C GLY A 70 20.47 17.30 -14.83
N SER A 71 21.74 17.44 -14.45
CA SER A 71 22.73 16.36 -14.30
C SER A 71 22.48 15.44 -13.09
N ASP A 72 21.30 14.80 -13.02
CA ASP A 72 20.89 13.93 -11.91
C ASP A 72 20.84 14.64 -10.54
N TYR A 73 20.42 15.91 -10.55
CA TYR A 73 20.20 16.62 -9.30
C TYR A 73 18.83 16.26 -8.74
N PHE A 74 18.84 15.48 -7.65
CA PHE A 74 17.63 15.06 -6.96
C PHE A 74 17.22 16.10 -5.92
N GLY A 75 16.06 16.71 -6.15
CA GLY A 75 15.49 17.73 -5.28
C GLY A 75 14.82 17.16 -4.02
N PRO A 76 14.20 18.04 -3.22
CA PRO A 76 13.42 17.66 -2.06
C PRO A 76 12.24 16.74 -2.40
N LEU A 77 11.89 15.86 -1.47
CA LEU A 77 10.70 15.01 -1.60
C LEU A 77 9.42 15.83 -1.50
N HIS A 78 8.41 15.39 -2.24
CA HIS A 78 7.03 15.74 -2.05
C HIS A 78 6.26 14.52 -1.59
N TRP A 79 5.14 14.72 -0.90
CA TRP A 79 4.28 13.66 -0.41
C TRP A 79 2.82 13.92 -0.74
N THR A 80 2.06 12.85 -0.88
CA THR A 80 0.61 12.84 -1.05
C THR A 80 0.03 11.64 -0.31
N THR A 81 -1.28 11.68 -0.04
CA THR A 81 -2.00 10.61 0.62
C THR A 81 -3.31 10.28 -0.09
N SER A 82 -3.81 9.08 0.16
CA SER A 82 -5.11 8.62 -0.27
C SER A 82 -5.83 7.93 0.89
N ASP A 83 -7.08 8.34 1.12
CA ASP A 83 -7.97 7.78 2.14
C ASP A 83 -8.91 6.69 1.59
N ASP A 84 -8.82 6.41 0.28
CA ASP A 84 -9.71 5.50 -0.46
C ASP A 84 -8.94 4.39 -1.22
N LEU A 85 -7.80 3.97 -0.65
CA LEU A 85 -6.94 2.90 -1.15
C LEU A 85 -6.32 3.18 -2.54
N GLY A 86 -6.02 4.45 -2.81
CA GLY A 86 -5.29 4.88 -4.00
C GLY A 86 -6.17 5.29 -5.18
N LYS A 87 -7.49 5.39 -5.00
CA LYS A 87 -8.42 5.85 -6.05
C LYS A 87 -8.33 7.36 -6.27
N THR A 88 -8.29 8.13 -5.19
CA THR A 88 -8.05 9.57 -5.21
C THR A 88 -6.87 9.93 -4.31
N TRP A 89 -6.14 10.96 -4.71
CA TRP A 89 -4.91 11.40 -4.04
C TRP A 89 -5.02 12.89 -3.70
N SER A 90 -4.51 13.28 -2.54
CA SER A 90 -4.36 14.69 -2.16
C SER A 90 -3.32 15.37 -3.05
N GLU A 91 -3.24 16.69 -2.96
CA GLU A 91 -2.15 17.43 -3.63
C GLU A 91 -0.78 16.96 -3.13
N PHE A 92 0.21 17.00 -4.03
CA PHE A 92 1.60 16.78 -3.66
C PHE A 92 2.14 18.02 -2.95
N LEU A 93 2.54 17.84 -1.69
CA LEU A 93 3.09 18.90 -0.86
C LEU A 93 4.58 18.65 -0.58
N PRO A 94 5.42 19.69 -0.48
CA PRO A 94 6.80 19.52 -0.06
C PRO A 94 6.89 18.82 1.29
N VAL A 95 7.81 17.86 1.43
CA VAL A 95 8.16 17.33 2.75
C VAL A 95 8.94 18.41 3.50
N PRO A 96 8.54 18.75 4.74
CA PRO A 96 9.31 19.69 5.55
C PRO A 96 10.74 19.19 5.71
N PRO A 97 11.75 20.07 5.55
CA PRO A 97 13.12 19.67 5.77
C PRO A 97 13.31 19.26 7.23
N LEU A 98 14.09 18.21 7.46
CA LEU A 98 14.49 17.79 8.81
C LEU A 98 15.53 18.73 9.45
N GLY A 99 15.93 19.77 8.71
CA GLY A 99 16.99 20.72 9.06
C GLY A 99 17.91 20.89 7.86
N TRP A 100 18.53 22.07 7.71
CA TRP A 100 19.50 22.34 6.65
C TRP A 100 20.81 22.82 7.25
N GLU A 101 21.91 22.17 6.86
CA GLU A 101 23.26 22.68 7.12
C GLU A 101 23.89 23.22 5.83
N PRO A 102 24.63 24.34 5.90
CA PRO A 102 25.40 24.82 4.76
C PRO A 102 26.49 23.81 4.38
N GLU A 103 26.62 23.52 3.10
CA GLU A 103 27.65 22.62 2.55
C GLU A 103 28.75 23.38 1.78
N GLY A 104 28.66 24.71 1.72
CA GLY A 104 29.55 25.58 0.92
C GLY A 104 28.95 25.91 -0.45
N GLU A 105 29.46 26.98 -1.09
CA GLU A 105 28.98 27.50 -2.40
C GLU A 105 27.45 27.69 -2.52
N GLY A 106 26.77 27.96 -1.39
CA GLY A 106 25.32 28.13 -1.36
C GLY A 106 24.51 26.83 -1.38
N ALA A 107 25.17 25.66 -1.46
CA ALA A 107 24.54 24.37 -1.29
C ALA A 107 24.12 24.13 0.17
N LYS A 108 23.00 23.43 0.36
CA LYS A 108 22.47 23.02 1.66
C LYS A 108 22.28 21.51 1.65
N ARG A 109 22.79 20.83 2.66
CA ARG A 109 22.51 19.42 2.90
C ARG A 109 21.38 19.27 3.91
N SER A 110 20.51 18.29 3.70
CA SER A 110 19.54 17.90 4.72
C SER A 110 20.28 17.13 5.81
N VAL A 111 20.05 17.50 7.06
CA VAL A 111 20.57 16.77 8.23
C VAL A 111 19.42 15.98 8.84
N MET A 112 19.69 14.75 9.27
CA MET A 112 18.78 13.92 10.06
C MET A 112 19.14 14.05 11.53
#